data_AF-A0A1B6GX46-F1
#
_entry.id   AF-A0A1B6GX46-F1
#
_cell.length_a   1.000
_cell.length_b   1.000
_cell.length_c   1.000
_cell.angle_alpha   90.00
_cell.angle_beta   90.00
_cell.angle_gamma   90.00
#
_symmetry.space_group_name_H-M   'P 1'
#
loop_
_entity.id
_entity.type
_entity.pdbx_description
1 polymer ?
#
loop_
_entity_poly.entity_id
_entity_poly.type
_entity_poly.pdbx_seq_one_letter_code
_entity_poly.pdbx_strand_id
1 'polypeptide(L)'
;PAPVYQWIPGQRPQDLGVLKGRLKLDYKASTHPSTMHRALYITTPTIELSGEYKCFVSTFTDEDFMIKKMVVYAPERKVDLGHSKHDLHNVNITCRALGLYPEPKMTIHKGTDLKTLQEMDGVSVRTMP
;
A
#
# COMPACT_ATOMS: atom_id res chain seq x y z
N PRO A 1 -1.21 20.36 -5.38
CA PRO A 1 -0.56 19.04 -5.54
C PRO A 1 0.60 19.14 -6.55
N ALA A 2 1.78 18.62 -6.22
CA ALA A 2 2.92 18.60 -7.13
C ALA A 2 2.79 17.43 -8.12
N PRO A 3 3.04 17.62 -9.43
CA PRO A 3 3.01 16.52 -10.38
C PRO A 3 4.15 15.52 -10.09
N VAL A 4 3.86 14.24 -10.28
CA VAL A 4 4.83 13.13 -10.09
C VAL A 4 5.24 12.47 -11.41
N TYR A 5 4.53 12.80 -12.48
CA TYR A 5 4.76 12.32 -13.84
C TYR A 5 4.16 13.31 -14.83
N GLN A 6 4.83 13.50 -15.95
CA GLN A 6 4.30 14.28 -17.08
C GLN A 6 4.69 13.62 -18.39
N TRP A 7 3.75 13.60 -19.34
CA TRP A 7 4.03 13.20 -20.70
C TRP A 7 3.32 14.14 -21.67
N ILE A 8 4.07 14.58 -22.69
CA ILE A 8 3.57 15.36 -23.81
C ILE A 8 3.74 14.49 -25.06
N PRO A 9 2.70 14.28 -25.89
CA PRO A 9 2.83 13.52 -27.13
C PRO A 9 4.02 14.00 -27.98
N GLY A 10 4.81 13.05 -28.48
CA GLY A 10 6.06 13.32 -29.23
C GLY A 10 7.29 13.58 -28.35
N GLN A 11 7.13 13.75 -27.04
CA GLN A 11 8.23 13.88 -26.09
C GLN A 11 8.41 12.61 -25.25
N ARG A 12 9.62 12.41 -24.72
CA ARG A 12 9.88 11.37 -23.73
C ARG A 12 9.15 11.72 -22.43
N PRO A 13 8.48 10.77 -21.76
CA PRO A 13 7.90 11.01 -20.44
C PRO A 13 8.94 11.45 -19.42
N GLN A 14 8.49 12.20 -18.42
CA GLN A 14 9.32 12.71 -17.31
C GLN A 14 8.73 12.27 -15.97
N ASP A 15 9.60 11.84 -15.06
CA ASP A 15 9.29 11.55 -13.68
C ASP A 15 9.65 12.72 -12.76
N LEU A 16 8.80 12.96 -11.77
CA LEU A 16 8.85 14.14 -10.92
C LEU A 16 8.51 13.75 -9.47
N GLY A 17 8.81 14.64 -8.53
CA GLY A 17 8.41 14.50 -7.13
C GLY A 17 8.79 13.14 -6.52
N VAL A 18 7.85 12.52 -5.80
CA VAL A 18 8.05 11.24 -5.09
C VAL A 18 8.29 10.03 -6.01
N LEU A 19 8.01 10.14 -7.32
CA LEU A 19 8.23 9.08 -8.30
C LEU A 19 9.51 9.28 -9.14
N LYS A 20 10.27 10.35 -8.91
CA LYS A 20 11.52 10.61 -9.62
C LYS A 20 12.53 9.47 -9.38
N GLY A 21 13.06 8.91 -10.46
CA GLY A 21 13.96 7.75 -10.47
C GLY A 21 13.27 6.41 -10.22
N ARG A 22 11.93 6.37 -10.12
CA ARG A 22 11.17 5.16 -9.73
C ARG A 22 10.27 4.63 -10.84
N LEU A 23 10.25 5.30 -12.00
CA LEU A 23 9.40 4.96 -13.14
C LEU A 23 10.21 4.38 -14.30
N LYS A 24 9.64 3.34 -14.92
CA LYS A 24 10.11 2.83 -16.21
C LYS A 24 9.53 3.69 -17.34
N LEU A 25 10.22 4.78 -17.70
CA LEU A 25 9.73 5.80 -18.66
C LEU A 25 9.56 5.29 -20.10
N ASP A 26 10.21 4.18 -20.47
CA ASP A 26 10.07 3.53 -21.78
C ASP A 26 8.83 2.62 -21.86
N TYR A 27 8.09 2.42 -20.76
CA TYR A 27 6.87 1.62 -20.74
C TYR A 27 5.78 2.25 -21.63
N LYS A 28 5.15 1.42 -22.48
CA LYS A 28 4.07 1.79 -23.38
C LYS A 28 2.79 1.03 -23.03
N ALA A 29 1.75 1.76 -22.65
CA ALA A 29 0.43 1.25 -22.31
C ALA A 29 -0.45 0.95 -23.53
N SER A 30 -0.08 1.43 -24.71
CA SER A 30 -0.69 1.11 -26.00
C SER A 30 0.28 1.42 -27.14
N THR A 31 -0.07 1.02 -28.35
CA THR A 31 0.61 1.40 -29.58
C THR A 31 0.13 2.73 -30.16
N HIS A 32 -1.02 3.24 -29.71
CA HIS A 32 -1.62 4.47 -30.26
C HIS A 32 -0.85 5.73 -29.81
N PRO A 33 -0.42 6.62 -30.73
CA PRO A 33 0.47 7.74 -30.43
C PRO A 33 0.00 8.66 -29.30
N SER A 34 -1.30 8.98 -29.25
CA SER A 34 -1.88 9.89 -28.23
C SER A 34 -2.13 9.25 -26.86
N THR A 35 -1.98 7.94 -26.72
CA THR A 35 -2.24 7.22 -25.45
C THR A 35 -1.10 6.33 -25.01
N MET A 36 0.01 6.32 -25.75
CA MET A 36 1.13 5.40 -25.59
C MET A 36 1.71 5.39 -24.18
N HIS A 37 1.98 6.56 -23.60
CA HIS A 37 2.59 6.68 -22.27
C HIS A 37 1.59 7.19 -21.20
N ARG A 38 0.31 6.79 -21.32
CA ARG A 38 -0.76 7.21 -20.39
C ARG A 38 -0.73 6.53 -19.02
N ALA A 39 0.11 5.51 -18.83
CA ALA A 39 0.15 4.72 -17.60
C ALA A 39 1.55 4.73 -16.99
N LEU A 40 1.59 4.70 -15.66
CA LEU A 40 2.82 4.66 -14.88
C LEU A 40 3.25 3.21 -14.69
N TYR A 41 4.53 2.94 -14.91
CA TYR A 41 5.16 1.69 -14.48
C TYR A 41 6.12 2.01 -13.34
N ILE A 42 5.71 1.68 -12.11
CA ILE A 42 6.54 1.81 -10.92
C ILE A 42 7.34 0.51 -10.74
N THR A 43 8.67 0.58 -10.75
CA THR A 43 9.52 -0.62 -10.73
C THR A 43 9.57 -1.27 -9.35
N THR A 44 9.63 -0.46 -8.30
CA THR A 44 9.71 -0.91 -6.91
C THR A 44 8.71 -0.09 -6.09
N PRO A 45 7.43 -0.51 -6.03
CA PRO A 45 6.44 0.17 -5.20
C PRO A 45 6.76 -0.05 -3.73
N THR A 46 6.58 1.00 -2.92
CA THR A 46 6.78 0.98 -1.47
C THR A 46 5.60 1.67 -0.79
N ILE A 47 5.44 1.43 0.50
CA ILE A 47 4.22 1.82 1.23
C ILE A 47 3.97 3.33 1.22
N GLU A 48 5.01 4.17 1.17
CA GLU A 48 4.89 5.64 1.11
C GLU A 48 4.34 6.15 -0.23
N LEU A 49 4.27 5.29 -1.25
CA LEU A 49 3.58 5.61 -2.49
C LEU A 49 2.06 5.39 -2.40
N SER A 50 1.56 4.81 -1.31
CA SER A 50 0.10 4.69 -1.10
C SER A 50 -0.54 6.07 -0.97
N GLY A 51 -1.65 6.28 -1.65
CA GLY A 51 -2.31 7.59 -1.65
C GLY A 51 -3.31 7.76 -2.78
N GLU A 52 -3.85 8.96 -2.89
CA GLU A 52 -4.72 9.35 -3.99
C GLU A 52 -3.89 9.91 -5.15
N TYR A 53 -4.09 9.37 -6.33
CA TYR A 53 -3.46 9.80 -7.57
C TYR A 53 -4.50 10.42 -8.47
N LYS A 54 -4.23 11.66 -8.90
CA LYS A 54 -5.01 12.37 -9.90
C LYS A 54 -4.31 12.27 -11.25
N CYS A 55 -4.93 11.61 -12.22
CA CYS A 55 -4.56 11.75 -13.62
C CYS A 55 -5.28 12.97 -14.19
N PHE A 56 -4.55 13.84 -14.88
CA PHE A 56 -5.08 15.04 -15.52
C PHE A 56 -4.58 15.06 -16.95
N VAL A 57 -5.50 15.18 -17.91
CA VAL A 57 -5.21 15.20 -19.35
C VAL A 57 -5.78 16.48 -19.91
N SER A 58 -4.98 17.19 -20.70
CA SER A 58 -5.38 18.47 -21.29
C SER A 58 -4.96 18.51 -22.75
N THR A 59 -5.84 19.08 -23.56
CA THR A 59 -5.67 19.37 -24.98
C THR A 59 -5.89 20.87 -25.21
N PHE A 60 -5.77 21.35 -26.46
CA PHE A 60 -6.03 22.76 -26.77
C PHE A 60 -7.49 23.18 -26.53
N THR A 61 -8.43 22.24 -26.54
CA THR A 61 -9.87 22.52 -26.51
C THR A 61 -10.57 22.03 -25.26
N ASP A 62 -9.98 21.08 -24.53
CA ASP A 62 -10.64 20.40 -23.41
C ASP A 62 -9.64 19.81 -22.41
N GLU A 63 -10.10 19.63 -21.18
CA GLU A 63 -9.38 18.99 -20.09
C GLU A 63 -10.28 18.04 -19.31
N ASP A 64 -9.71 16.92 -18.87
CA ASP A 64 -10.42 15.93 -18.06
C ASP A 64 -9.49 15.33 -17.00
N PHE A 65 -10.08 14.83 -15.91
CA PHE A 65 -9.33 14.23 -14.83
C PHE A 65 -10.05 13.08 -14.16
N MET A 66 -9.27 12.16 -13.59
CA MET A 66 -9.77 11.10 -12.76
C MET A 66 -8.87 10.91 -11.54
N ILE A 67 -9.48 10.68 -10.38
CA ILE A 67 -8.78 10.38 -9.13
C ILE A 67 -8.99 8.90 -8.80
N LYS A 68 -7.92 8.21 -8.44
CA LYS A 68 -7.94 6.83 -7.96
C LYS A 68 -7.00 6.68 -6.77
N LYS A 69 -7.39 5.84 -5.80
CA LYS A 69 -6.55 5.47 -4.66
C LYS A 69 -5.67 4.28 -5.04
N MET A 70 -4.37 4.39 -4.82
CA MET A 70 -3.43 3.27 -4.86
C MET A 70 -3.03 2.91 -3.43
N VAL A 71 -3.06 1.61 -3.12
CA VAL A 71 -2.58 1.08 -1.83
C VAL A 71 -1.50 0.05 -2.13
N VAL A 72 -0.30 0.28 -1.62
CA VAL A 72 0.81 -0.66 -1.71
C VAL A 72 0.80 -1.50 -0.44
N TYR A 73 0.59 -2.81 -0.58
CA TYR A 73 0.57 -3.72 0.57
C TYR A 73 1.99 -4.19 0.90
N ALA A 74 2.32 -4.18 2.19
CA ALA A 74 3.54 -4.80 2.71
C ALA A 74 3.16 -6.00 3.59
N PRO A 75 3.67 -7.21 3.29
CA PRO A 75 3.45 -8.37 4.14
C PRO A 75 4.22 -8.25 5.45
N GLU A 76 3.87 -9.09 6.42
CA GLU A 76 4.61 -9.19 7.67
C GLU A 76 6.06 -9.56 7.43
N ARG A 77 6.94 -8.84 8.15
CA ARG A 77 8.33 -9.23 8.29
C ARG A 77 8.54 -10.13 9.49
N LYS A 78 7.71 -9.96 10.53
CA LYS A 78 7.81 -10.72 11.77
C LYS A 78 6.46 -10.78 12.47
N VAL A 79 6.11 -11.93 13.01
CA VAL A 79 4.97 -12.13 13.90
C VAL A 79 5.46 -12.88 15.13
N ASP A 80 5.24 -12.31 16.30
CA ASP A 80 5.65 -12.86 17.59
C ASP A 80 4.43 -12.98 18.51
N LEU A 81 4.25 -14.14 19.14
CA LEU A 81 3.29 -14.32 20.21
C LEU A 81 4.03 -14.51 21.53
N GLY A 82 3.91 -13.52 22.42
CA GLY A 82 4.49 -13.55 23.75
C GLY A 82 3.42 -13.74 24.82
N HIS A 83 3.82 -14.31 25.96
CA HIS A 83 2.99 -14.35 27.16
C HIS A 83 3.81 -13.97 28.39
N SER A 84 3.16 -13.34 29.36
CA SER A 84 3.74 -13.05 30.68
C SER A 84 2.69 -13.25 31.75
N LYS A 85 3.05 -13.93 32.85
CA LYS A 85 2.17 -14.00 34.02
C LYS A 85 2.21 -12.67 34.74
N HIS A 86 1.06 -12.03 34.86
CA HIS A 86 0.92 -10.78 35.63
C HIS A 86 0.77 -11.12 37.11
N ASP A 87 -0.15 -12.04 37.43
CA ASP A 87 -0.42 -12.54 38.79
C ASP A 87 -0.71 -14.05 38.78
N LEU A 88 -1.07 -14.64 39.93
CA LEU A 88 -1.45 -16.05 40.06
C LEU A 88 -2.62 -16.48 39.13
N HIS A 89 -3.51 -15.54 38.80
CA HIS A 89 -4.72 -15.81 38.03
C HIS A 89 -4.75 -15.15 36.64
N ASN A 90 -3.77 -14.29 36.34
CA ASN A 90 -3.81 -13.44 35.16
C ASN A 90 -2.60 -13.70 34.26
N VAL A 91 -2.84 -13.98 32.99
CA VAL A 91 -1.82 -14.10 31.93
C VAL A 91 -2.05 -13.03 30.90
N ASN A 92 -1.03 -12.22 30.64
CA ASN A 92 -1.03 -11.30 29.52
C ASN A 92 -0.49 -12.02 28.29
N ILE A 93 -1.29 -12.05 27.22
CA ILE A 93 -0.89 -12.55 25.91
C ILE A 93 -0.74 -11.35 25.00
N THR A 94 0.37 -11.25 24.27
CA THR A 94 0.64 -10.15 23.34
C THR A 94 1.09 -10.73 22.02
N CYS A 95 0.30 -10.48 20.97
CA CYS A 95 0.69 -10.74 19.59
C CYS A 95 1.25 -9.45 18.99
N ARG A 96 2.48 -9.49 18.45
CA ARG A 96 3.14 -8.36 17.79
C ARG A 96 3.42 -8.74 16.36
N ALA A 97 2.97 -7.91 15.42
CA ALA A 97 3.24 -8.09 14.01
C ALA A 97 3.92 -6.84 13.46
N LEU A 98 5.05 -7.02 12.75
CA LEU A 98 5.93 -5.94 12.32
C LEU A 98 6.08 -5.92 10.80
N GLY A 99 6.16 -4.72 10.24
CA GLY A 99 6.40 -4.49 8.80
C GLY A 99 5.16 -4.62 7.91
N LEU A 100 3.97 -4.70 8.51
CA LEU A 100 2.70 -4.79 7.80
C LEU A 100 2.17 -3.42 7.41
N TYR A 101 1.62 -3.31 6.21
CA TYR A 101 0.82 -2.16 5.78
C TYR A 101 -0.24 -2.61 4.75
N PRO A 102 -1.48 -2.08 4.78
CA PRO A 102 -2.05 -1.17 5.78
C PRO A 102 -2.17 -1.78 7.18
N GLU A 103 -2.74 -1.03 8.13
CA GLU A 103 -3.04 -1.52 9.47
C GLU A 103 -3.77 -2.88 9.41
N PRO A 104 -3.20 -3.94 10.00
CA PRO A 104 -3.75 -5.29 9.90
C PRO A 104 -4.96 -5.47 10.84
N LYS A 105 -5.85 -6.38 10.46
CA LYS A 105 -6.84 -6.93 11.40
C LYS A 105 -6.24 -8.15 12.06
N MET A 106 -6.10 -8.12 13.38
CA MET A 106 -5.51 -9.21 14.16
C MET A 106 -6.52 -9.77 15.14
N THR A 107 -6.61 -11.09 15.20
CA THR A 107 -7.43 -11.84 16.17
C THR A 107 -6.57 -12.92 16.80
N ILE A 108 -6.85 -13.25 18.07
CA ILE A 108 -6.18 -14.34 18.77
C ILE A 108 -7.21 -15.43 19.00
N HIS A 109 -6.88 -16.66 18.67
CA HIS A 109 -7.76 -17.81 18.85
C HIS A 109 -7.14 -18.77 19.88
N LYS A 110 -7.98 -19.37 20.72
CA LYS A 110 -7.60 -20.42 21.68
C LYS A 110 -8.24 -21.73 21.26
N GLY A 111 -7.48 -22.83 21.34
CA GLY A 111 -7.97 -24.17 21.02
C GLY A 111 -6.83 -25.17 21.03
N THR A 112 -7.16 -26.46 21.12
CA THR A 112 -6.19 -27.55 21.04
C THR A 112 -6.00 -28.06 19.61
N ASP A 113 -6.98 -27.82 18.75
CA ASP A 113 -6.93 -28.14 17.33
C ASP A 113 -7.61 -27.02 16.50
N LEU A 114 -7.43 -27.08 15.18
CA LEU A 114 -8.01 -26.08 14.25
C LEU A 114 -9.55 -26.07 14.24
N LYS A 115 -10.20 -27.17 14.67
CA LYS A 115 -11.67 -27.31 14.66
C LYS A 115 -12.31 -26.72 15.92
N THR A 116 -11.53 -26.60 16.99
CA THR A 116 -11.94 -26.11 18.32
C THR A 116 -11.46 -24.68 18.57
N LEU A 117 -10.89 -24.00 17.57
CA LEU A 117 -10.47 -22.62 17.69
C LEU A 117 -11.66 -21.71 18.03
N GLN A 118 -11.53 -21.02 19.15
CA GLN A 118 -12.45 -19.99 19.58
C GLN A 118 -11.69 -18.67 19.65
N GLU A 119 -12.22 -17.63 19.01
CA GLU A 119 -11.67 -16.29 19.12
C GLU A 119 -11.68 -15.84 20.59
N MET A 120 -10.59 -15.22 21.03
CA MET A 120 -10.46 -14.70 22.38
C MET A 120 -11.17 -13.35 22.49
N ASP A 121 -12.06 -13.24 23.46
CA ASP A 121 -12.71 -11.98 23.80
C ASP A 121 -11.73 -11.01 24.51
N GLY A 122 -11.98 -9.71 24.38
CA GLY A 122 -11.20 -8.68 25.08
C GLY A 122 -9.82 -8.36 24.49
N VAL A 123 -9.54 -8.80 23.25
CA VAL A 123 -8.31 -8.46 22.53
C VAL A 123 -8.42 -7.04 21.96
N SER A 124 -7.41 -6.20 22.20
CA SER A 124 -7.30 -4.88 21.57
C SER A 124 -6.12 -4.85 20.60
N VAL A 125 -6.35 -4.41 19.37
CA VAL A 125 -5.29 -4.15 18.40
C VAL A 125 -4.80 -2.74 18.60
N ARG A 126 -3.48 -2.57 18.71
CA ARG A 126 -2.84 -1.26 18.78
C ARG A 126 -1.76 -1.20 17.72
N THR A 127 -1.83 -0.18 16.88
CA THR A 127 -0.75 0.16 15.96
C THR A 127 0.24 1.08 16.64
N MET A 128 1.52 0.79 16.44
CA MET A 128 2.62 1.66 16.84
C MET A 128 3.30 2.15 15.56
N PRO A 129 3.61 3.46 15.44
CA PRO A 129 4.33 4.02 14.29
C PRO A 129 5.70 3.39 14.06
#